data_AF-R7TPR4-F1
#
_entry.id   AF-R7TPR4-F1
#
_cell.length_a   1.000
_cell.length_b   1.000
_cell.length_c   1.000
_cell.angle_alpha   90.00
_cell.angle_beta   90.00
_cell.angle_gamma   90.00
#
_symmetry.space_group_name_H-M   'P 1'
#
loop_
_entity.id
_entity.type
_entity.pdbx_description
1 polymer ?
#
loop_
_entity_poly.entity_id
_entity_poly.type
_entity_poly.pdbx_seq_one_letter_code
_entity_poly.pdbx_strand_id
1 'polypeptide(L)'
;MTFAVLGLLLVTIIGIKGAARRQCLAHDGHYYSEGERIPSTDPCTFCLCAGSCLAVRCHVINCDWPSCPGGARPVSSGQCCPVCPLRHPNEMTGTQSGSSAPGASKERHSE
;
A
#
# COMPACT_ATOMS: atom_id res chain seq x y z
N MET A 1 11.12 -18.61 -50.10
CA MET A 1 9.94 -17.84 -49.62
C MET A 1 9.16 -18.59 -48.53
N THR A 2 9.04 -19.92 -48.59
CA THR A 2 8.32 -20.76 -47.60
C THR A 2 8.92 -20.76 -46.18
N PHE A 3 10.25 -20.73 -46.04
CA PHE A 3 10.91 -20.70 -44.72
C PHE A 3 10.65 -19.41 -43.93
N ALA A 4 10.48 -18.27 -44.60
CA ALA A 4 10.15 -17.01 -43.94
C ALA A 4 8.73 -17.03 -43.36
N VAL A 5 7.79 -17.65 -44.08
CA VAL A 5 6.40 -17.82 -43.63
C VAL A 5 6.32 -18.80 -42.46
N LEU A 6 7.09 -19.89 -42.51
CA LEU A 6 7.18 -20.85 -41.39
C LEU A 6 7.83 -20.23 -40.15
N GLY A 7 8.86 -19.40 -40.31
CA GLY A 7 9.50 -18.66 -39.22
C GLY A 7 8.57 -17.63 -38.56
N LEU A 8 7.79 -16.88 -39.35
CA LEU A 8 6.78 -15.94 -38.86
C LEU A 8 5.65 -16.65 -38.10
N LEU A 9 5.20 -17.81 -38.58
CA LEU A 9 4.21 -18.65 -37.89
C LEU A 9 4.72 -19.16 -36.54
N LEU A 10 5.99 -19.55 -36.44
CA LEU A 10 6.54 -20.02 -35.17
C LEU A 10 6.67 -18.88 -34.14
N VAL A 11 6.97 -17.66 -34.58
CA VAL A 11 7.06 -16.48 -33.69
C VAL A 11 5.70 -16.06 -33.14
N THR A 12 4.62 -16.16 -33.93
CA THR A 12 3.25 -15.85 -33.46
C THR A 12 2.64 -16.92 -32.57
N ILE A 13 3.09 -18.18 -32.65
CA ILE A 13 2.63 -19.25 -31.75
C ILE A 13 3.30 -19.13 -30.36
N ILE A 14 4.50 -18.53 -30.28
CA ILE A 14 5.31 -18.46 -29.05
C ILE A 14 5.16 -17.12 -28.29
N GLY A 15 4.87 -16.01 -28.97
CA GLY A 15 4.46 -14.75 -28.34
C GLY A 15 2.93 -14.68 -28.24
N ILE A 16 2.26 -14.25 -27.17
CA ILE A 16 2.64 -13.35 -26.09
C ILE A 16 1.72 -13.76 -24.94
N LYS A 17 2.17 -14.59 -24.00
CA LYS A 17 1.48 -14.67 -22.71
C LYS A 17 1.85 -13.39 -21.96
N GLY A 18 1.18 -12.30 -22.30
CA GLY A 18 1.28 -11.04 -21.56
C GLY A 18 1.00 -11.36 -20.10
N ALA A 19 2.00 -11.17 -19.25
CA ALA A 19 1.81 -11.27 -17.81
C ALA A 19 0.84 -10.16 -17.42
N ALA A 20 -0.45 -10.49 -17.34
CA ALA A 20 -1.47 -9.60 -16.84
C ALA A 20 -1.07 -9.24 -15.41
N ARG A 21 -0.43 -8.07 -15.23
CA ARG A 21 -0.12 -7.56 -13.91
C ARG A 21 -1.45 -7.28 -13.22
N ARG A 22 -1.59 -7.81 -12.02
CA ARG A 22 -2.75 -7.54 -11.16
C ARG A 22 -2.68 -6.07 -10.73
N GLN A 23 -3.50 -5.23 -11.38
CA GLN A 23 -3.66 -3.81 -11.09
C GLN A 23 -5.08 -3.45 -10.65
N CYS A 24 -5.21 -2.49 -9.73
CA CYS A 24 -6.47 -1.85 -9.34
C CYS A 24 -6.60 -0.49 -10.03
N LEU A 25 -7.82 -0.10 -10.42
CA LEU A 25 -8.13 1.27 -10.82
C LEU A 25 -8.61 2.04 -9.59
N ALA A 26 -7.90 3.12 -9.22
CA ALA A 26 -8.30 3.97 -8.12
C ALA A 26 -9.21 5.11 -8.56
N HIS A 27 -9.80 5.82 -7.59
CA HIS A 27 -10.75 6.91 -7.84
C HIS A 27 -10.15 8.13 -8.54
N ASP A 28 -8.81 8.25 -8.54
CA ASP A 28 -8.05 9.26 -9.26
C ASP A 28 -7.85 8.91 -10.75
N GLY A 29 -8.28 7.72 -11.18
CA GLY A 29 -8.12 7.22 -12.54
C GLY A 29 -6.76 6.57 -12.81
N HIS A 30 -5.89 6.42 -11.81
CA HIS A 30 -4.60 5.76 -11.97
C HIS A 30 -4.67 4.26 -11.65
N TYR A 31 -3.78 3.51 -12.29
CA TYR A 31 -3.60 2.09 -12.05
C TYR A 31 -2.49 1.84 -11.03
N TYR A 32 -2.80 1.06 -10.00
CA TYR A 32 -1.89 0.69 -8.93
C TYR A 32 -1.68 -0.81 -8.92
N SER A 33 -0.47 -1.28 -8.66
CA SER A 33 -0.14 -2.71 -8.60
C SER A 33 -0.64 -3.34 -7.30
N GLU A 34 -0.87 -4.66 -7.29
CA GLU A 34 -1.20 -5.38 -6.06
C GLU A 34 -0.14 -5.11 -4.96
N GLY A 35 -0.58 -4.68 -3.78
CA GLY A 35 0.24 -4.27 -2.65
C GLY A 35 0.65 -2.79 -2.65
N GLU A 36 0.39 -2.05 -3.73
CA GLU A 36 0.78 -0.64 -3.85
C GLU A 36 -0.13 0.28 -3.03
N ARG A 37 0.47 1.31 -2.43
CA ARG A 37 -0.22 2.33 -1.66
C ARG A 37 -0.79 3.40 -2.59
N ILE A 38 -2.07 3.69 -2.41
CA ILE A 38 -2.77 4.73 -3.15
C ILE A 38 -2.70 6.03 -2.33
N PRO A 39 -2.26 7.15 -2.93
CA PRO A 39 -2.21 8.44 -2.26
C PRO A 39 -3.61 8.90 -1.87
N SER A 40 -3.71 9.51 -0.69
CA SER A 40 -4.94 10.07 -0.15
C SER A 40 -4.68 11.52 0.24
N THR A 41 -5.68 12.37 0.01
CA THR A 41 -5.67 13.78 0.43
C THR A 41 -5.81 13.92 1.95
N ASP A 42 -6.49 12.95 2.58
CA ASP A 42 -6.61 12.86 4.04
C ASP A 42 -5.44 12.04 4.62
N PRO A 43 -4.60 12.60 5.50
CA PRO A 43 -3.49 11.88 6.13
C PRO A 43 -3.94 10.73 7.03
N CYS A 44 -5.19 10.72 7.49
CA CYS A 44 -5.76 9.63 8.29
C CYS A 44 -6.40 8.52 7.48
N THR A 45 -6.48 8.68 6.15
CA THR A 45 -6.98 7.65 5.26
C THR A 45 -5.81 6.97 4.56
N PHE A 46 -5.76 5.65 4.68
CA PHE A 46 -4.73 4.80 4.09
C PHE A 46 -5.37 3.79 3.14
N CYS A 47 -5.04 3.89 1.85
CA CYS A 47 -5.59 3.03 0.80
C CYS A 47 -4.52 2.13 0.17
N LEU A 48 -4.91 0.91 -0.17
CA LEU A 48 -4.08 -0.11 -0.80
C LEU A 48 -4.82 -0.77 -1.95
N CYS A 49 -4.09 -1.11 -3.02
CA CYS A 49 -4.57 -2.07 -4.01
C CYS A 49 -4.36 -3.48 -3.49
N ALA A 50 -5.39 -4.09 -2.89
CA ALA A 50 -5.23 -5.41 -2.25
C ALA A 50 -6.54 -6.21 -2.19
N GLY A 51 -6.41 -7.53 -2.07
CA GLY A 51 -7.52 -8.45 -1.82
C GLY A 51 -7.85 -9.38 -2.99
N SER A 52 -8.78 -10.32 -2.74
CA SER A 52 -9.12 -11.40 -3.68
C SER A 52 -9.75 -10.94 -5.00
N CYS A 53 -10.29 -9.72 -5.04
CA CYS A 53 -10.91 -9.13 -6.23
C CYS A 53 -10.13 -7.94 -6.79
N LEU A 54 -8.89 -7.71 -6.35
CA LEU A 54 -8.02 -6.65 -6.87
C LEU A 54 -8.70 -5.27 -6.86
N ALA A 55 -9.27 -4.95 -5.70
CA ALA A 55 -10.01 -3.73 -5.47
C ALA A 55 -9.22 -2.79 -4.55
N VAL A 56 -9.52 -1.50 -4.64
CA VAL A 56 -9.01 -0.52 -3.69
C VAL A 56 -9.65 -0.75 -2.32
N ARG A 57 -8.83 -0.87 -1.28
CA ARG A 57 -9.27 -0.99 0.11
C ARG A 57 -8.68 0.14 0.92
N CYS A 58 -9.54 0.90 1.57
CA CYS A 58 -9.14 2.03 2.41
C CYS A 58 -9.46 1.74 3.88
N HIS A 59 -8.56 2.19 4.73
CA HIS A 59 -8.67 2.15 6.18
C HIS A 59 -8.60 3.57 6.71
N VAL A 60 -9.50 3.90 7.63
CA VAL A 60 -9.53 5.19 8.31
C VAL A 60 -8.95 5.01 9.69
N ILE A 61 -8.05 5.90 10.08
CA ILE A 61 -7.44 5.94 11.40
C ILE A 61 -8.23 6.94 12.25
N ASN A 62 -8.79 6.45 13.35
CA ASN A 62 -9.38 7.28 14.38
C ASN A 62 -8.38 7.39 15.54
N CYS A 63 -7.90 8.60 15.79
CA CYS A 63 -6.92 8.85 16.84
C CYS A 63 -7.62 9.27 18.13
N ASP A 64 -7.19 8.72 19.26
CA ASP A 64 -7.47 9.25 20.57
C ASP A 64 -6.40 10.26 21.02
N TRP A 65 -6.67 10.98 22.12
CA TRP A 65 -5.68 11.88 22.72
C TRP A 65 -4.71 11.11 23.63
N PRO A 66 -3.39 11.07 23.33
CA PRO A 66 -2.46 10.31 24.13
C PRO A 66 -2.14 11.01 25.46
N SER A 67 -1.97 10.22 26.52
CA SER A 67 -1.51 10.70 27.82
C SER A 67 0.02 10.78 27.86
N CYS A 68 0.55 11.98 27.63
CA CYS A 68 2.01 12.23 27.59
C CYS A 68 2.46 13.07 28.80
N PRO A 69 3.63 12.80 29.39
CA PRO A 69 4.24 13.68 30.38
C PRO A 69 4.55 15.08 29.80
N GLY A 70 3.73 16.08 30.11
CA GLY A 70 3.84 17.44 29.56
C GLY A 70 2.84 17.74 28.43
N GLY A 71 1.88 16.86 28.19
CA GLY A 71 0.82 17.04 27.19
C GLY A 71 1.23 16.56 25.80
N ALA A 72 0.23 16.18 25.00
CA ALA A 72 0.42 15.81 23.61
C ALA A 72 0.49 17.06 22.72
N ARG A 73 1.25 16.98 21.63
CA ARG A 73 1.26 18.00 20.59
C ARG A 73 0.05 17.77 19.66
N PRO A 74 -0.76 18.80 19.39
CA PRO A 74 -1.90 18.68 18.48
C PRO A 74 -1.46 18.34 17.06
N VAL A 75 -2.40 17.80 16.28
CA VAL A 75 -2.19 17.46 14.87
C VAL A 75 -1.77 18.72 14.08
N SER A 76 -0.70 18.59 13.32
CA SER A 76 -0.23 19.60 12.36
C SER A 76 -0.51 19.15 10.93
N SER A 77 -0.47 20.08 9.97
CA SER A 77 -0.69 19.76 8.55
C SER A 77 0.16 18.57 8.08
N GLY A 78 -0.47 17.61 7.41
CA GLY A 78 0.15 16.38 6.91
C GLY A 78 0.35 15.26 7.95
N GLN A 79 0.00 15.47 9.22
CA GLN A 79 -0.03 14.43 10.25
C GLN A 79 -1.45 13.93 10.46
N CYS A 80 -1.60 12.64 10.78
CA CYS A 80 -2.91 12.08 11.13
C CYS A 80 -3.24 12.27 12.62
N CYS A 81 -2.34 11.86 13.52
CA CYS A 81 -2.61 11.80 14.95
C CYS A 81 -1.74 12.79 15.77
N PRO A 82 -2.21 13.21 16.97
CA PRO A 82 -1.38 13.92 17.93
C PRO A 82 -0.21 13.04 18.39
N VAL A 83 0.93 13.67 18.70
CA VAL A 83 2.17 12.95 19.07
C VAL A 83 2.70 13.42 20.41
N CYS A 84 3.31 12.52 21.17
CA CYS A 84 4.05 12.92 22.37
C CYS A 84 5.34 13.65 21.96
N PRO A 85 5.66 14.81 22.57
CA PRO A 85 6.97 15.42 22.42
C PRO A 85 8.02 14.48 23.05
N LEU A 86 8.99 14.02 22.26
CA LEU A 86 10.10 13.22 22.76
C LEU A 86 10.89 14.05 23.79
N ARG A 87 11.01 13.56 25.03
CA ARG A 87 11.95 14.13 25.99
C ARG A 87 13.34 13.59 25.67
N HIS A 88 14.13 14.38 24.94
CA HIS A 88 15.58 14.23 24.72
C HIS A 88 16.10 13.07 23.84
N PRO A 89 17.29 13.23 23.23
CA PRO A 89 17.65 12.63 21.94
C PRO A 89 18.49 11.36 22.08
N ASN A 90 18.10 10.39 22.91
CA ASN A 90 18.85 9.13 23.04
C ASN A 90 17.94 7.89 23.00
N GLU A 91 16.76 7.99 22.38
CA GLU A 91 15.88 6.82 22.21
C GLU A 91 15.77 6.44 20.74
N MET A 92 16.89 5.92 20.20
CA MET A 92 16.85 4.92 19.13
C MET A 92 16.30 3.59 19.69
N THR A 93 15.10 3.63 20.25
CA THR A 93 14.34 2.43 20.61
C THR A 93 12.84 2.66 20.37
N GLY A 94 12.51 3.42 19.34
CA GLY A 94 11.27 3.24 18.62
C GLY A 94 11.65 2.71 17.26
N THR A 95 11.55 1.39 17.06
CA THR A 95 11.46 0.80 15.73
C THR A 95 10.56 1.71 14.92
N GLN A 96 11.14 2.47 14.00
CA GLN A 96 10.38 3.12 12.96
C GLN A 96 9.83 1.95 12.16
N SER A 97 8.64 1.49 12.54
CA SER A 97 7.66 1.00 11.60
C SER A 97 7.43 2.17 10.64
N GLY A 98 8.37 2.36 9.72
CA GLY A 98 7.99 2.56 8.35
C GLY A 98 7.07 1.39 8.06
N SER A 99 5.76 1.62 8.15
CA SER A 99 4.78 0.76 7.52
C SER A 99 4.97 0.95 6.01
N SER A 100 6.09 0.46 5.52
CA SER A 100 6.16 -0.18 4.22
C SER A 100 5.00 -1.15 4.21
N ALA A 101 3.99 -0.86 3.39
CA ALA A 101 3.11 -1.91 2.93
C ALA A 101 4.01 -3.03 2.38
N PRO A 102 3.80 -4.27 2.82
CA PRO A 102 3.29 -5.23 1.86
C PRO A 102 2.18 -6.10 2.46
N GLY A 103 1.30 -6.57 1.59
CA GLY A 103 0.10 -7.30 1.92
C GLY A 103 0.29 -8.65 2.63
N ALA A 104 -0.85 -9.16 3.10
CA ALA A 104 -1.19 -10.56 3.34
C ALA A 104 -0.25 -11.41 4.22
N SER A 105 -0.72 -11.80 5.41
CA SER A 105 -1.22 -13.17 5.59
C SER A 105 -2.02 -13.31 6.90
N LYS A 106 -2.80 -14.37 6.93
CA LYS A 106 -3.96 -14.69 7.77
C LYS A 106 -3.54 -15.68 8.85
N GLU A 107 -3.85 -15.42 10.11
CA GLU A 107 -4.02 -16.49 11.11
C GLU A 107 -5.45 -16.42 11.64
N ARG A 108 -6.29 -17.33 11.11
CA ARG A 108 -7.60 -17.64 11.65
C ARG A 108 -7.46 -19.06 12.20
N HIS A 109 -7.15 -19.18 13.49
CA HIS A 109 -7.32 -20.42 14.23
C HIS A 109 -8.83 -20.59 14.45
N SER A 110 -9.38 -21.66 13.88
CA SER A 110 -10.68 -22.19 14.26
C SER A 110 -10.54 -22.88 15.61
N GLU A 111 -11.46 -22.59 16.51
CA GLU A 111 -12.07 -23.59 17.40
C GLU A 111 -13.58 -23.53 17.18
#